data_AF-A0A8S0R998-F1
#
_entry.id   AF-A0A8S0R998-F1
#
_cell.length_a   1.000
_cell.length_b   1.000
_cell.length_c   1.000
_cell.angle_alpha   90.00
_cell.angle_beta   90.00
_cell.angle_gamma   90.00
#
_symmetry.space_group_name_H-M   'P 1'
#
loop_
_entity.id
_entity.type
_entity.pdbx_description
1 polymer ?
#
loop_
_entity_poly.entity_id
_entity_poly.type
_entity_poly.pdbx_seq_one_letter_code
_entity_poly.pdbx_strand_id
1 'polypeptide(L)'
;MDRHITSSLRIPAASFQSFVSVGVVVFIPIYDRVVVPIARSITGKPAGITMLQRIGTGITLSFLAMVIAASVERERLKIAVKYGLVDLPNETVPMSVWWLLPQYLLFGIADVFTLIGLQEFFYDQVPNELRSIGLALYLSIFGIGSFLSSFLISVVEKATSGPGQDGWFSDNLNRAHLDYFYWLLAGLSAVALAAYFYFAKSYIYNRRNCL
;
A
#
# COMPACT_ATOMS: atom_id res chain seq x y z
N MET A 1 3.53 20.68 -4.30
CA MET A 1 2.15 20.53 -4.78
C MET A 1 1.29 21.58 -4.12
N ASP A 2 0.34 22.13 -4.86
CA ASP A 2 -0.64 23.08 -4.34
C ASP A 2 -1.67 22.34 -3.48
N ARG A 3 -1.76 22.75 -2.22
CA ARG A 3 -2.60 22.15 -1.17
C ARG A 3 -3.86 22.98 -0.87
N HIS A 4 -4.12 24.02 -1.67
CA HIS A 4 -5.35 24.80 -1.57
C HIS A 4 -6.51 24.06 -2.24
N ILE A 5 -7.57 23.78 -1.47
CA ILE A 5 -8.87 23.33 -2.02
C ILE A 5 -9.77 24.54 -2.34
N THR A 6 -9.63 25.59 -1.53
CA THR A 6 -10.37 26.85 -1.66
C THR A 6 -9.39 27.99 -1.38
N SER A 7 -9.72 29.22 -1.76
CA SER A 7 -8.87 30.41 -1.57
C SER A 7 -8.37 30.61 -0.13
N SER A 8 -9.05 30.03 0.87
CA SER A 8 -8.67 30.11 2.29
C SER A 8 -8.26 28.78 2.95
N LEU A 9 -8.54 27.62 2.34
CA LEU A 9 -8.34 26.32 3.00
C LEU A 9 -7.11 25.58 2.45
N ARG A 10 -6.05 25.53 3.27
CA ARG A 10 -4.82 24.78 3.01
C ARG A 10 -4.80 23.49 3.83
N ILE A 11 -4.72 22.34 3.16
CA ILE A 11 -4.69 21.05 3.84
C ILE A 11 -3.26 20.72 4.32
N PRO A 12 -3.07 20.30 5.60
CA PRO A 12 -1.79 19.79 6.07
C PRO A 12 -1.39 18.51 5.31
N ALA A 13 -0.10 18.34 5.01
CA ALA A 13 0.38 17.16 4.28
C ALA A 13 0.08 15.84 5.04
N ALA A 14 0.09 15.87 6.38
CA ALA A 14 -0.24 14.70 7.19
C ALA A 14 -1.72 14.26 7.06
N SER A 15 -2.63 15.19 6.75
CA SER A 15 -4.07 14.90 6.64
C SER A 15 -4.40 13.99 5.44
N PHE A 16 -3.49 13.81 4.48
CA PHE A 16 -3.72 12.89 3.35
C PHE A 16 -3.81 11.43 3.80
N GLN A 17 -3.19 11.07 4.92
CA GLN A 17 -3.32 9.74 5.51
C GLN A 17 -4.79 9.40 5.85
N SER A 18 -5.60 10.41 6.19
CA SER A 18 -7.01 10.22 6.50
C SER A 18 -7.83 9.73 5.29
N PHE A 19 -7.39 9.96 4.05
CA PHE A 19 -8.06 9.42 2.86
C PHE A 19 -8.00 7.90 2.80
N VAL A 20 -6.96 7.28 3.36
CA VAL A 20 -6.89 5.81 3.51
C VAL A 20 -8.05 5.35 4.40
N SER A 21 -8.22 5.99 5.57
CA SER A 21 -9.30 5.66 6.51
C SER A 21 -10.69 5.90 5.90
N VAL A 22 -10.87 6.98 5.15
CA VAL A 22 -12.12 7.23 4.41
C VAL A 22 -12.37 6.13 3.39
N GLY A 23 -11.34 5.75 2.62
CA GLY A 23 -11.41 4.64 1.67
C GLY A 23 -11.86 3.34 2.33
N VAL A 24 -11.27 2.99 3.47
CA VAL A 24 -11.65 1.82 4.27
C VAL A 24 -13.11 1.90 4.74
N VAL A 25 -13.51 3.00 5.38
CA VAL A 25 -14.86 3.18 5.94
C VAL A 25 -15.94 3.12 4.86
N VAL A 26 -15.67 3.68 3.69
CA VAL A 26 -16.59 3.64 2.55
C VAL A 26 -16.60 2.27 1.89
N PHE A 27 -15.45 1.60 1.80
CA PHE A 27 -15.34 0.34 1.08
C PHE A 27 -15.86 -0.87 1.87
N ILE A 28 -15.74 -0.88 3.21
CA ILE A 28 -16.29 -1.97 4.05
C ILE A 28 -17.78 -2.26 3.77
N PRO A 29 -18.71 -1.29 3.81
CA PRO A 29 -20.12 -1.58 3.54
C PRO A 29 -20.35 -2.01 2.08
N ILE A 30 -19.57 -1.49 1.12
CA ILE A 30 -19.62 -1.92 -0.29
C ILE A 30 -19.17 -3.37 -0.40
N TYR A 31 -18.11 -3.73 0.30
CA TYR A 31 -17.58 -5.08 0.33
C TYR A 31 -18.61 -6.07 0.88
N ASP A 32 -19.19 -5.77 2.04
CA ASP A 32 -20.16 -6.65 2.70
C ASP A 32 -21.50 -6.75 1.95
N ARG A 33 -21.97 -5.65 1.34
CA ARG A 33 -23.30 -5.59 0.70
C ARG A 33 -23.29 -5.89 -0.79
N VAL A 34 -22.16 -5.71 -1.48
CA VAL A 34 -22.07 -5.86 -2.94
C VAL A 34 -21.08 -6.96 -3.30
N VAL A 35 -19.84 -6.87 -2.84
CA VAL A 35 -18.79 -7.82 -3.26
C VAL A 35 -19.07 -9.22 -2.72
N VAL A 36 -19.41 -9.36 -1.44
CA VAL A 36 -19.68 -10.66 -0.81
C VAL A 36 -20.89 -11.36 -1.43
N PRO A 37 -22.07 -10.73 -1.60
CA PRO A 37 -23.22 -11.39 -2.21
C PRO A 37 -23.01 -11.79 -3.68
N ILE A 38 -22.38 -10.92 -4.48
CA ILE A 38 -22.04 -11.24 -5.88
C ILE A 38 -21.07 -12.43 -5.93
N ALA A 39 -20.02 -12.40 -5.11
CA ALA A 39 -19.06 -13.48 -5.07
C ALA A 39 -19.70 -14.80 -4.62
N ARG A 40 -20.60 -14.77 -3.63
CA ARG A 40 -21.39 -15.94 -3.20
C ARG A 40 -22.24 -16.49 -4.34
N SER A 41 -22.89 -15.61 -5.11
CA SER A 41 -23.74 -15.99 -6.24
C SER A 41 -22.94 -16.63 -7.39
N ILE A 42 -21.69 -16.21 -7.62
CA ILE A 42 -20.87 -16.72 -8.72
C ILE A 42 -20.13 -18.00 -8.31
N THR A 43 -19.55 -18.05 -7.11
CA THR A 43 -18.69 -19.18 -6.71
C THR A 43 -19.42 -20.28 -5.96
N GLY A 44 -20.64 -20.02 -5.48
CA GLY A 44 -21.41 -20.96 -4.65
C GLY A 44 -20.81 -21.22 -3.27
N LYS A 45 -19.74 -20.52 -2.86
CA LYS A 45 -19.10 -20.69 -1.56
C LYS A 45 -19.72 -19.76 -0.51
N PRO A 46 -19.86 -20.17 0.76
CA PRO A 46 -20.44 -19.34 1.83
C PRO A 46 -19.64 -18.06 2.11
N ALA A 47 -18.34 -18.01 1.79
CA ALA A 47 -17.51 -16.80 1.88
C ALA A 47 -17.44 -15.99 0.56
N GLY A 48 -17.98 -16.51 -0.55
CA GLY A 48 -17.91 -15.92 -1.88
C GLY A 48 -16.52 -15.99 -2.53
N ILE A 49 -15.50 -15.37 -1.93
CA ILE A 49 -14.11 -15.38 -2.41
C ILE A 49 -13.27 -16.19 -1.42
N THR A 50 -12.31 -16.99 -1.89
CA THR A 50 -11.40 -17.72 -0.99
C THR A 50 -10.45 -16.76 -0.25
N MET A 51 -9.97 -17.16 0.93
CA MET A 51 -9.07 -16.33 1.75
C MET A 51 -7.81 -15.91 0.97
N LEU A 52 -7.17 -16.86 0.26
CA LEU A 52 -6.01 -16.56 -0.59
C LEU A 52 -6.34 -15.63 -1.75
N GLN A 53 -7.51 -15.76 -2.38
CA GLN A 53 -7.90 -14.83 -3.43
C GLN A 53 -8.07 -13.41 -2.88
N ARG A 54 -8.71 -13.25 -1.71
CA ARG A 54 -8.87 -11.94 -1.05
C ARG A 54 -7.51 -11.29 -0.78
N ILE A 55 -6.60 -12.02 -0.13
CA ILE A 55 -5.23 -11.56 0.14
C ILE A 55 -4.52 -11.20 -1.17
N GLY A 56 -4.58 -12.06 -2.19
CA GLY A 56 -3.98 -11.81 -3.49
C GLY A 56 -4.51 -10.56 -4.20
N THR A 57 -5.83 -10.31 -4.17
CA THR A 57 -6.40 -9.05 -4.68
C THR A 57 -5.84 -7.85 -3.94
N GLY A 58 -5.77 -7.91 -2.61
CA GLY A 58 -5.22 -6.83 -1.80
C GLY A 58 -3.76 -6.53 -2.15
N ILE A 59 -2.88 -7.54 -2.19
CA ILE A 59 -1.46 -7.36 -2.58
C ILE A 59 -1.34 -6.80 -4.01
N THR A 60 -2.19 -7.25 -4.94
CA THR A 60 -2.20 -6.72 -6.32
C THR A 60 -2.59 -5.25 -6.35
N LEU A 61 -3.62 -4.85 -5.59
CA LEU A 61 -4.05 -3.45 -5.49
C LEU A 61 -2.98 -2.58 -4.83
N SER A 62 -2.29 -3.06 -3.78
CA SER A 62 -1.17 -2.36 -3.16
C SER A 62 -0.01 -2.15 -4.14
N PHE A 63 0.30 -3.14 -4.97
CA PHE A 63 1.29 -3.01 -6.04
C PHE A 63 0.89 -1.91 -7.05
N LEU A 64 -0.36 -1.92 -7.51
CA LEU A 64 -0.88 -0.88 -8.42
C LEU A 64 -0.84 0.51 -7.77
N ALA A 65 -1.17 0.62 -6.48
CA ALA A 65 -1.10 1.87 -5.74
C ALA A 65 0.34 2.41 -5.67
N MET A 66 1.33 1.53 -5.50
CA MET A 66 2.74 1.92 -5.52
C MET A 66 3.21 2.38 -6.92
N VAL A 67 2.75 1.72 -7.99
CA VAL A 67 3.04 2.14 -9.37
C VAL A 67 2.44 3.52 -9.66
N ILE A 68 1.21 3.76 -9.21
CA ILE A 68 0.57 5.08 -9.31
C ILE A 68 1.40 6.12 -8.53
N ALA A 69 1.82 5.81 -7.31
CA ALA A 69 2.62 6.72 -6.49
C ALA A 69 3.96 7.07 -7.13
N ALA A 70 4.69 6.07 -7.64
CA ALA A 70 5.93 6.29 -8.37
C ALA A 70 5.73 7.17 -9.62
N SER A 71 4.62 6.98 -10.33
CA SER A 71 4.27 7.76 -11.51
C SER A 71 3.92 9.21 -11.16
N VAL A 72 3.11 9.42 -10.13
CA VAL A 72 2.72 10.76 -9.65
C VAL A 72 3.95 11.54 -9.17
N GLU A 73 4.85 10.90 -8.44
CA GLU A 73 6.06 11.56 -7.95
C GLU A 73 7.03 11.91 -9.09
N ARG A 74 7.17 11.02 -10.08
CA ARG A 74 7.95 11.31 -11.28
C ARG A 74 7.40 12.52 -12.04
N GLU A 75 6.08 12.64 -12.19
CA GLU A 75 5.47 13.82 -12.81
C GLU A 75 5.67 15.08 -11.96
N ARG A 76 5.57 14.98 -10.63
CA ARG A 76 5.86 16.11 -9.72
C ARG A 76 7.29 16.64 -9.90
N LEU A 77 8.27 15.75 -9.96
CA LEU A 77 9.68 16.11 -10.16
C LEU A 77 9.91 16.74 -11.54
N LYS A 78 9.30 16.20 -12.61
CA LYS A 78 9.37 16.82 -13.96
C LYS A 78 8.84 18.24 -13.97
N ILE A 79 7.73 18.50 -13.28
CA ILE A 79 7.15 19.84 -13.15
C ILE A 79 8.12 20.75 -12.36
N ALA A 80 8.68 20.27 -11.25
CA ALA A 80 9.65 21.04 -10.46
C ALA A 80 10.87 21.49 -11.31
N VAL A 81 11.40 20.58 -12.14
CA VAL A 81 12.50 20.89 -13.08
C VAL A 81 12.07 21.91 -14.13
N LYS A 82 10.90 21.71 -14.76
CA LYS A 82 10.40 22.60 -15.83
C LYS A 82 10.22 24.04 -15.38
N TYR A 83 9.79 24.25 -14.13
CA TYR A 83 9.58 25.57 -13.55
C TYR A 83 10.81 26.13 -12.82
N GLY A 84 11.96 25.44 -12.87
CA GLY A 84 13.20 25.89 -12.21
C GLY A 84 13.13 25.88 -10.68
N LEU A 85 12.24 25.07 -10.09
CA LEU A 85 11.95 25.03 -8.65
C LEU A 85 12.86 24.06 -7.88
N VAL A 86 13.85 23.46 -8.55
CA VAL A 86 14.73 22.42 -7.99
C VAL A 86 15.52 22.92 -6.78
N ASP A 87 16.02 24.16 -6.85
CA ASP A 87 16.82 24.77 -5.76
C ASP A 87 15.98 25.56 -4.75
N LEU A 88 14.66 25.56 -4.92
CA LEU A 88 13.72 26.33 -4.11
C LEU A 88 12.89 25.37 -3.24
N PRO A 89 13.36 25.00 -2.03
CA PRO A 89 12.72 23.96 -1.20
C PRO A 89 11.34 24.35 -0.69
N ASN A 90 11.09 25.65 -0.51
CA ASN A 90 9.82 26.17 0.04
C ASN A 90 8.78 26.51 -1.03
N GLU A 91 9.16 26.46 -2.32
CA GLU A 91 8.26 26.83 -3.40
C GLU A 91 7.33 25.67 -3.76
N THR A 92 6.05 26.01 -3.89
CA THR A 92 5.03 25.02 -4.21
C THR A 92 5.08 24.65 -5.68
N VAL A 93 5.44 23.39 -5.97
CA VAL A 93 5.27 22.83 -7.32
C VAL A 93 3.81 23.01 -7.77
N PRO A 94 3.55 23.66 -8.93
CA PRO A 94 2.21 23.98 -9.44
C PRO A 94 1.52 22.73 -9.99
N MET A 95 1.26 21.78 -9.10
CA MET A 95 0.60 20.51 -9.36
C MET A 95 -0.45 20.32 -8.28
N SER A 96 -1.68 19.99 -8.71
CA SER A 96 -2.79 19.80 -7.80
C SER A 96 -2.58 18.59 -6.90
N VAL A 97 -2.88 18.74 -5.61
CA VAL A 97 -2.74 17.65 -4.64
C VAL A 97 -3.72 16.49 -4.85
N TRP A 98 -4.78 16.68 -5.65
CA TRP A 98 -5.74 15.63 -5.99
C TRP A 98 -5.11 14.44 -6.72
N TRP A 99 -3.93 14.61 -7.32
CA TRP A 99 -3.16 13.52 -7.92
C TRP A 99 -2.72 12.44 -6.93
N LEU A 100 -2.65 12.77 -5.63
CA LEU A 100 -2.37 11.79 -4.57
C LEU A 100 -3.62 10.99 -4.16
N LEU A 101 -4.82 11.46 -4.49
CA LEU A 101 -6.05 10.81 -4.05
C LEU A 101 -6.18 9.35 -4.57
N PRO A 102 -5.88 9.04 -5.85
CA PRO A 102 -6.03 7.68 -6.37
C PRO A 102 -5.16 6.64 -5.62
N GLN A 103 -3.90 6.97 -5.32
CA GLN A 103 -3.02 6.05 -4.59
C GLN A 103 -3.54 5.79 -3.16
N TYR A 104 -4.00 6.81 -2.43
CA TYR A 104 -4.46 6.66 -1.05
C TYR A 104 -5.78 5.88 -0.95
N LEU A 105 -6.72 6.14 -1.86
CA LEU A 105 -7.97 5.37 -1.90
C LEU A 105 -7.71 3.91 -2.29
N LEU A 106 -6.82 3.68 -3.26
CA LEU A 106 -6.48 2.33 -3.68
C LEU A 106 -5.77 1.55 -2.56
N PHE A 107 -4.88 2.19 -1.80
CA PHE A 107 -4.30 1.63 -0.58
C PHE A 107 -5.36 1.25 0.45
N GLY A 108 -6.32 2.14 0.73
CA GLY A 108 -7.41 1.84 1.68
C GLY A 108 -8.25 0.63 1.25
N ILE A 109 -8.56 0.50 -0.04
CA ILE A 109 -9.28 -0.67 -0.58
C ILE A 109 -8.42 -1.93 -0.47
N ALA A 110 -7.13 -1.83 -0.82
CA ALA A 110 -6.19 -2.94 -0.74
C ALA A 110 -6.05 -3.48 0.70
N ASP A 111 -6.04 -2.60 1.69
CA ASP A 111 -5.99 -2.95 3.10
C ASP A 111 -7.23 -3.74 3.52
N VAL A 112 -8.43 -3.35 3.11
CA VAL A 112 -9.66 -4.10 3.43
C VAL A 112 -9.56 -5.55 2.94
N PHE A 113 -9.13 -5.76 1.69
CA PHE A 113 -8.96 -7.11 1.15
C PHE A 113 -7.85 -7.91 1.84
N THR A 114 -6.70 -7.28 2.06
CA THR A 114 -5.52 -7.94 2.61
C THR A 114 -5.72 -8.30 4.08
N LEU A 115 -6.20 -7.35 4.90
CA LEU A 115 -6.31 -7.52 6.34
C LEU A 115 -7.41 -8.50 6.71
N ILE A 116 -8.60 -8.38 6.10
CA ILE A 116 -9.68 -9.35 6.33
C ILE A 116 -9.23 -10.74 5.89
N GLY A 117 -8.59 -10.85 4.71
CA GLY A 117 -8.09 -12.12 4.20
C GLY A 117 -7.03 -12.76 5.08
N LEU A 118 -6.05 -11.98 5.56
CA LEU A 118 -4.98 -12.46 6.45
C LEU A 118 -5.54 -12.87 7.81
N GLN A 119 -6.39 -12.04 8.42
CA GLN A 119 -6.99 -12.35 9.71
C GLN A 119 -7.80 -13.63 9.67
N GLU A 120 -8.65 -13.80 8.64
CA GLU A 120 -9.45 -15.01 8.44
C GLU A 120 -8.56 -16.23 8.18
N PHE A 121 -7.53 -16.09 7.33
CA PHE A 121 -6.58 -17.16 7.04
C PHE A 121 -5.82 -17.64 8.29
N PHE A 122 -5.21 -16.73 9.04
CA PHE A 122 -4.44 -17.07 10.24
C PHE A 122 -5.31 -17.56 11.39
N TYR A 123 -6.61 -17.22 11.41
CA TYR A 123 -7.54 -17.72 12.41
C TYR A 123 -8.08 -19.12 12.07
N ASP A 124 -8.41 -19.37 10.80
CA ASP A 124 -9.06 -20.61 10.37
C ASP A 124 -8.09 -21.73 10.00
N GLN A 125 -6.91 -21.40 9.47
CA GLN A 125 -5.95 -22.43 9.03
C GLN A 125 -5.09 -22.99 10.17
N VAL A 126 -5.03 -22.32 11.31
CA VAL A 126 -4.34 -22.84 12.51
C VAL A 126 -5.24 -23.78 13.32
N PRO A 127 -4.65 -24.76 14.03
CA PRO A 127 -5.37 -25.59 15.00
C PRO A 127 -6.10 -24.74 16.04
N ASN A 128 -7.20 -25.25 16.59
CA ASN A 128 -8.04 -24.52 17.53
C ASN A 128 -7.25 -24.09 18.79
N GLU A 129 -6.33 -24.95 19.22
CA GLU A 129 -5.47 -24.78 20.38
C GLU A 129 -4.44 -23.64 20.17
N LEU A 130 -4.15 -23.27 18.92
CA LEU A 130 -3.13 -22.29 18.54
C LEU A 130 -3.73 -21.02 17.91
N ARG A 131 -5.03 -20.77 18.03
CA ARG A 131 -5.68 -19.58 17.45
C ARG A 131 -5.08 -18.26 17.92
N SER A 132 -4.71 -18.17 19.21
CA SER A 132 -4.03 -16.99 19.75
C SER A 132 -2.66 -16.76 19.10
N ILE A 133 -1.92 -17.83 18.80
CA ILE A 133 -0.65 -17.78 18.06
C ILE A 133 -0.89 -17.33 16.62
N GLY A 134 -1.96 -17.81 15.96
CA GLY A 134 -2.35 -17.34 14.63
C GLY A 134 -2.55 -15.82 14.57
N LEU A 135 -3.27 -15.25 15.54
CA LEU A 135 -3.45 -13.80 15.63
C LEU A 135 -2.14 -13.05 15.95
N ALA A 136 -1.28 -13.62 16.80
CA ALA A 136 0.04 -13.06 17.08
C ALA A 136 0.95 -13.05 15.84
N LEU A 137 0.89 -14.10 15.01
CA LEU A 137 1.59 -14.17 13.73
C LEU A 137 1.05 -13.14 12.73
N TYR A 138 -0.27 -12.92 12.70
CA TYR A 138 -0.84 -11.84 11.89
C TYR A 138 -0.32 -10.46 12.32
N LEU A 139 -0.30 -10.17 13.63
CA LEU A 139 0.21 -8.89 14.15
C LEU A 139 1.72 -8.72 13.90
N SER A 140 2.50 -9.80 13.97
CA SER A 140 3.94 -9.74 13.76
C SER A 140 4.32 -9.36 12.31
N ILE A 141 3.45 -9.63 11.33
CA ILE A 141 3.65 -9.18 9.93
C ILE A 141 3.83 -7.67 9.85
N PHE A 142 3.05 -6.88 10.60
CA PHE A 142 3.19 -5.42 10.61
C PHE A 142 4.50 -4.97 11.26
N GLY A 143 4.92 -5.66 12.33
CA GLY A 143 6.19 -5.39 12.99
C GLY A 143 7.38 -5.66 12.07
N ILE A 144 7.40 -6.83 11.41
CA ILE A 144 8.42 -7.19 10.42
C ILE A 144 8.41 -6.20 9.26
N GLY A 145 7.23 -5.81 8.76
CA GLY A 145 7.10 -4.81 7.71
C GLY A 145 7.71 -3.46 8.09
N SER A 146 7.49 -3.02 9.32
CA SER A 146 8.08 -1.78 9.84
C SER A 146 9.61 -1.85 9.94
N PHE A 147 10.15 -2.97 10.44
CA PHE A 147 11.61 -3.18 10.46
C PHE A 147 12.20 -3.24 9.06
N LEU A 148 11.54 -3.92 8.12
CA LEU A 148 12.00 -4.03 6.75
C LEU A 148 11.98 -2.65 6.06
N SER A 149 10.96 -1.82 6.33
CA SER A 149 10.88 -0.45 5.83
C SER A 149 12.06 0.39 6.33
N SER A 150 12.32 0.39 7.64
CA SER A 150 13.45 1.14 8.23
C SER A 150 14.79 0.64 7.72
N PHE A 151 14.95 -0.68 7.60
CA PHE A 151 16.15 -1.30 7.05
C PHE A 151 16.37 -0.89 5.59
N LEU A 152 15.33 -0.94 4.75
CA LEU A 152 15.41 -0.57 3.34
C LEU A 152 15.80 0.91 3.18
N ILE A 153 15.18 1.81 3.95
CA ILE A 153 15.53 3.24 3.95
C ILE A 153 17.01 3.41 4.32
N SER A 154 17.47 2.77 5.40
CA SER A 154 18.86 2.88 5.84
C SER A 154 19.86 2.38 4.79
N VAL A 155 19.56 1.24 4.13
CA VAL A 155 20.40 0.69 3.07
C VAL A 155 20.43 1.62 1.86
N VAL A 156 19.28 2.13 1.43
CA VAL A 156 19.18 3.05 0.29
C VAL A 156 19.91 4.36 0.59
N GLU A 157 19.70 4.93 1.77
CA GLU A 157 20.40 6.13 2.21
C GLU A 157 21.91 5.91 2.17
N LYS A 158 22.41 4.87 2.84
CA LYS A 158 23.85 4.54 2.84
C LYS A 158 24.42 4.26 1.44
N ALA A 159 23.65 3.65 0.55
CA ALA A 159 24.09 3.32 -0.80
C ALA A 159 24.05 4.52 -1.77
N THR A 160 23.20 5.52 -1.50
CA THR A 160 22.93 6.63 -2.43
C THR A 160 23.51 7.96 -1.93
N SER A 161 23.70 8.14 -0.63
CA SER A 161 24.35 9.31 -0.06
C SER A 161 25.87 9.19 -0.18
N GLY A 162 26.51 10.18 -0.82
CA GLY A 162 27.97 10.29 -0.92
C GLY A 162 28.47 11.65 -0.44
N PRO A 163 29.79 11.84 -0.22
CA PRO A 163 30.34 13.13 0.18
C PRO A 163 30.00 14.21 -0.86
N GLY A 164 29.09 15.11 -0.51
CA GLY A 164 28.65 16.22 -1.38
C GLY A 164 27.64 15.86 -2.47
N GLN A 165 27.04 14.66 -2.45
CA GLN A 165 25.94 14.28 -3.36
C GLN A 165 24.64 14.09 -2.58
N ASP A 166 23.57 14.75 -3.04
CA ASP A 166 22.21 14.51 -2.56
C ASP A 166 21.81 13.07 -2.90
N GLY A 167 21.54 12.24 -1.89
CA GLY A 167 21.04 10.87 -2.07
C GLY A 167 19.57 10.85 -2.50
N TRP A 168 18.94 9.67 -2.51
CA TRP A 168 17.50 9.58 -2.85
C TRP A 168 16.61 10.32 -1.84
N PHE A 169 17.09 10.48 -0.61
CA PHE A 169 16.48 11.28 0.44
C PHE A 169 17.33 12.55 0.64
N SER A 170 16.76 13.71 0.30
CA SER A 170 17.35 15.03 0.54
C SER A 170 16.35 15.88 1.32
N ASP A 171 16.83 16.75 2.19
CA ASP A 171 16.00 17.72 2.92
C ASP A 171 15.22 18.61 1.94
N ASN A 172 15.79 18.87 0.76
CA ASN A 172 15.08 19.48 -0.34
C ASN A 172 14.35 18.39 -1.16
N LEU A 173 13.05 18.26 -0.92
CA LEU A 173 12.19 17.30 -1.63
C LEU A 173 12.16 17.52 -3.16
N ASN A 174 12.51 18.71 -3.67
CA ASN A 174 12.61 18.96 -5.12
C ASN A 174 13.93 18.46 -5.73
N ARG A 175 14.96 18.21 -4.89
CA ARG A 175 16.21 17.53 -5.27
C ARG A 175 16.18 16.04 -4.94
N ALA A 176 15.36 15.63 -3.98
CA ALA A 176 15.19 14.24 -3.61
C ALA A 176 14.62 13.42 -4.78
N HIS A 177 15.21 12.24 -5.02
CA HIS A 177 14.74 11.28 -6.02
C HIS A 177 13.82 10.24 -5.38
N LEU A 178 12.73 10.71 -4.77
CA LEU A 178 11.73 9.85 -4.14
C LEU A 178 11.02 8.93 -5.15
N ASP A 179 10.97 9.34 -6.41
CA ASP A 179 10.46 8.51 -7.50
C ASP A 179 11.25 7.21 -7.64
N TYR A 180 12.59 7.24 -7.51
CA TYR A 180 13.42 6.02 -7.54
C TYR A 180 13.13 5.10 -6.37
N PHE A 181 12.92 5.65 -5.17
CA PHE A 181 12.53 4.85 -4.00
C PHE A 181 11.16 4.19 -4.20
N TYR A 182 10.18 4.91 -4.75
CA TYR A 182 8.86 4.35 -5.04
C TYR A 182 8.90 3.30 -6.16
N TRP A 183 9.74 3.49 -7.20
CA TRP A 183 9.98 2.47 -8.22
C TRP A 183 10.66 1.21 -7.65
N LEU A 184 11.61 1.37 -6.74
CA LEU A 184 12.23 0.26 -6.01
C LEU A 184 11.17 -0.52 -5.21
N LEU A 185 10.31 0.19 -4.47
CA LEU A 185 9.19 -0.42 -3.74
C LEU A 185 8.19 -1.11 -4.66
N ALA A 186 7.90 -0.53 -5.84
CA ALA A 186 7.04 -1.16 -6.84
C ALA A 186 7.66 -2.46 -7.35
N GLY A 187 8.97 -2.46 -7.64
CA GLY A 187 9.71 -3.67 -8.04
C GLY A 187 9.70 -4.75 -6.96
N LEU A 188 9.98 -4.37 -5.70
CA LEU A 188 9.92 -5.30 -4.57
C LEU A 188 8.49 -5.86 -4.36
N SER A 189 7.48 -5.01 -4.51
CA SER A 189 6.07 -5.41 -4.44
C SER A 189 5.69 -6.37 -5.57
N ALA A 190 6.24 -6.21 -6.78
CA ALA A 190 6.04 -7.15 -7.88
C ALA A 190 6.66 -8.52 -7.58
N VAL A 191 7.88 -8.55 -7.02
CA VAL A 191 8.53 -9.80 -6.58
C VAL A 191 7.72 -10.48 -5.47
N ALA A 192 7.26 -9.71 -4.48
CA ALA A 192 6.40 -10.22 -3.41
C ALA A 192 5.08 -10.79 -3.94
N LEU A 193 4.46 -10.10 -4.91
CA LEU A 193 3.24 -10.56 -5.57
C LEU A 193 3.47 -11.86 -6.36
N ALA A 194 4.57 -11.96 -7.10
CA ALA A 194 4.94 -13.17 -7.83
C ALA A 194 5.19 -14.35 -6.89
N ALA A 195 5.95 -14.13 -5.80
CA ALA A 195 6.19 -15.12 -4.76
C ALA A 195 4.86 -15.55 -4.11
N TYR A 196 3.97 -14.59 -3.80
CA TYR A 196 2.66 -14.87 -3.25
C TYR A 196 1.85 -15.81 -4.15
N PHE A 197 1.74 -15.51 -5.45
CA PHE A 197 1.01 -16.38 -6.38
C PHE A 197 1.64 -17.78 -6.51
N TYR A 198 2.97 -17.87 -6.47
CA TYR A 198 3.67 -19.15 -6.47
C TYR A 198 3.30 -20.00 -5.25
N PHE A 199 3.33 -19.42 -4.04
CA PHE A 199 2.96 -20.12 -2.81
C PHE A 199 1.46 -20.42 -2.73
N ALA A 200 0.61 -19.47 -3.13
CA ALA A 200 -0.84 -19.63 -3.11
C ALA A 200 -1.32 -20.76 -4.03
N LYS A 201 -0.65 -21.00 -5.16
CA LYS A 201 -0.96 -22.11 -6.07
C LYS A 201 -0.62 -23.48 -5.46
N SER A 202 0.41 -23.55 -4.63
CA SER A 202 0.88 -24.78 -3.98
C SER A 202 0.19 -25.03 -2.63
N TYR A 203 -0.57 -24.06 -2.12
CA TYR A 203 -1.21 -24.16 -0.81
C TYR A 203 -2.46 -25.04 -0.84
N ILE A 204 -2.49 -26.05 0.04
CA ILE A 204 -3.65 -26.91 0.26
C ILE A 204 -4.36 -26.43 1.52
N TYR A 205 -5.61 -26.00 1.38
CA TYR A 205 -6.43 -25.59 2.52
C TYR A 205 -6.62 -26.74 3.51
N ASN A 206 -6.47 -26.42 4.80
CA ASN A 206 -6.82 -27.36 5.85
C ASN A 206 -8.34 -27.47 5.92
N ARG A 207 -8.90 -28.58 5.45
CA ARG A 207 -10.33 -28.86 5.61
C ARG A 207 -10.55 -29.35 7.04
N ARG A 208 -11.18 -28.53 7.88
CA ARG A 208 -11.79 -29.06 9.12
C ARG A 208 -12.86 -30.06 8.67
N ASN A 209 -12.60 -31.35 8.85
CA ASN A 209 -13.64 -32.37 8.80
C ASN A 209 -14.62 -32.02 9.93
N CYS A 210 -15.78 -31.48 9.57
CA CYS A 210 -16.93 -31.54 10.47
C CYS A 210 -17.30 -33.02 10.60
N LEU A 211 -16.95 -33.61 11.75
CA LEU A 211 -17.65 -34.76 12.28
C LEU A 211 -19.03 -34.31 12.76
#